data_AF-A0A812A7U5-F1
#
_entry.id   AF-A0A812A7U5-F1
#
_cell.length_a   1.000
_cell.length_b   1.000
_cell.length_c   1.000
_cell.angle_alpha   90.00
_cell.angle_beta   90.00
_cell.angle_gamma   90.00
#
_symmetry.space_group_name_H-M   'P 1'
#
loop_
_entity.id
_entity.type
_entity.pdbx_description
1 polymer ?
#
loop_
_entity_poly.entity_id
_entity_poly.type
_entity_poly.pdbx_seq_one_letter_code
_entity_poly.pdbx_strand_id
1 'polypeptide(L)'
;MKIMQSDKNGIQIIIILISVMIFVGSAQAAAPVMGQVNSTTIDNTHIVTLYLDVNPSLTLNTTTIDGSSLTPPLDYYMFGDITPLLTAAGIGWGQPYNATIEMRCGYGSNQYRNTTPTTAHVSGVNEGNTYFPSLMELEQCAAGETFSKPLCEGWNLISLPLVPENNSAGAVLSGVSCDAVYRYNATSKQFEVADVMNPGTGYFVHATADCTWEYSGTPYTSMSISLEHGLNMVGWLNCSMDISDALSSISGRYHYVARWNATAQRFEVYNPRAPAVFNDFTTIDRGRGYFISAREECTLSESC
;
A
#
# COMPACT_ATOMS: atom_id res chain seq x y z
N MET A 1 10.15 -41.59 -37.69
CA MET A 1 11.31 -41.96 -36.85
C MET A 1 11.73 -40.71 -36.11
N LYS A 2 11.49 -40.71 -34.80
CA LYS A 2 11.95 -39.70 -33.84
C LYS A 2 13.48 -39.79 -33.74
N ILE A 3 14.11 -38.77 -33.11
CA ILE A 3 15.49 -38.67 -32.57
C ILE A 3 16.28 -37.55 -33.29
N MET A 4 16.92 -36.56 -32.66
CA MET A 4 17.09 -36.17 -31.25
C MET A 4 17.62 -34.71 -31.21
N GLN A 5 17.31 -34.03 -30.10
CA GLN A 5 18.16 -33.07 -29.35
C GLN A 5 18.76 -31.84 -30.06
N SER A 6 18.49 -30.65 -29.51
CA SER A 6 19.31 -30.10 -28.42
C SER A 6 18.92 -28.65 -28.16
N ASP A 7 18.60 -28.37 -26.90
CA ASP A 7 18.91 -27.21 -26.06
C ASP A 7 19.09 -25.82 -26.72
N LYS A 8 18.36 -24.84 -26.17
CA LYS A 8 18.93 -23.77 -25.31
C LYS A 8 17.97 -22.58 -25.21
N ASN A 9 17.81 -22.09 -23.97
CA ASN A 9 17.65 -20.68 -23.60
C ASN A 9 16.89 -19.79 -24.59
N GLY A 10 15.57 -19.71 -24.44
CA GLY A 10 14.73 -18.78 -25.19
C GLY A 10 14.56 -17.44 -24.47
N ILE A 11 15.64 -16.68 -24.25
CA ILE A 11 15.51 -15.22 -24.24
C ILE A 11 15.16 -14.84 -25.69
N GLN A 12 13.89 -14.58 -25.95
CA GLN A 12 13.42 -14.05 -27.23
C GLN A 12 12.87 -12.65 -26.96
N ILE A 13 13.81 -11.72 -26.86
CA ILE A 13 13.58 -10.30 -27.16
C ILE A 13 13.18 -10.24 -28.64
N ILE A 14 11.92 -9.93 -28.93
CA ILE A 14 11.49 -9.56 -30.27
C ILE A 14 10.88 -8.17 -30.20
N ILE A 15 11.71 -7.20 -30.59
CA ILE A 15 11.36 -5.81 -30.85
C ILE A 15 10.87 -5.71 -32.31
N ILE A 16 9.93 -4.78 -32.53
CA ILE A 16 9.62 -4.02 -33.75
C ILE A 16 8.38 -4.47 -34.54
N LEU A 17 7.34 -3.63 -34.47
CA LEU A 17 6.70 -3.08 -35.66
C LEU A 17 6.41 -1.59 -35.44
N ILE A 18 7.30 -0.75 -35.96
CA ILE A 18 7.12 0.70 -36.10
C ILE A 18 6.17 0.91 -37.28
N SER A 19 4.95 1.34 -37.00
CA SER A 19 4.03 1.87 -38.01
C SER A 19 4.45 3.29 -38.35
N VAL A 20 5.19 3.49 -39.44
CA VAL A 20 5.44 4.84 -39.99
C VAL A 20 4.13 5.35 -40.59
N MET A 21 3.36 6.13 -39.82
CA MET A 21 2.31 6.99 -40.38
C MET A 21 2.95 8.26 -40.94
N ILE A 22 2.96 8.40 -42.25
CA ILE A 22 3.34 9.65 -42.92
C ILE A 22 2.15 10.62 -42.80
N PHE A 23 2.23 11.58 -41.87
CA PHE A 23 1.33 12.74 -41.87
C PHE A 23 1.92 13.84 -42.77
N VAL A 24 1.17 14.21 -43.81
CA VAL A 24 1.50 15.32 -44.69
C VAL A 24 0.99 16.61 -44.04
N GLY A 25 1.93 17.44 -43.58
CA GLY A 25 1.81 18.89 -43.35
C GLY A 25 0.58 19.45 -42.63
N SER A 26 0.68 19.65 -41.31
CA SER A 26 0.19 20.83 -40.56
C SER A 26 0.55 20.65 -39.07
N ALA A 27 1.09 21.70 -38.44
CA ALA A 27 1.46 21.80 -37.01
C ALA A 27 1.90 20.47 -36.35
N GLN A 28 3.20 20.16 -36.43
CA GLN A 28 3.75 18.92 -35.89
C GLN A 28 3.65 18.95 -34.35
N ALA A 29 2.61 18.31 -33.79
CA ALA A 29 2.47 18.09 -32.36
C ALA A 29 3.70 17.33 -31.85
N ALA A 30 4.19 17.66 -30.66
CA ALA A 30 5.29 16.93 -30.04
C ALA A 30 4.96 15.42 -30.02
N ALA A 31 5.94 14.58 -30.32
CA ALA A 31 5.70 13.14 -30.39
C ALA A 31 5.29 12.60 -29.01
N PRO A 32 4.32 11.68 -28.97
CA PRO A 32 3.84 11.12 -27.72
C PRO A 32 4.98 10.38 -27.00
N VAL A 33 4.93 10.40 -25.67
CA VAL A 33 5.77 9.52 -24.85
C VAL A 33 4.92 8.32 -24.46
N MET A 34 5.35 7.12 -24.82
CA MET A 34 4.64 5.89 -24.48
C MET A 34 5.61 4.80 -24.06
N GLY A 35 5.13 3.79 -23.35
CA GLY A 35 5.92 2.63 -22.97
C GLY A 35 5.03 1.41 -22.83
N GLN A 36 5.66 0.24 -22.91
CA GLN A 36 4.98 -1.04 -22.72
C GLN A 36 4.94 -1.39 -21.24
N VAL A 37 3.87 -2.05 -20.83
CA VAL A 37 3.64 -2.51 -19.46
C VAL A 37 3.58 -4.03 -19.46
N ASN A 38 4.43 -4.67 -18.66
CA ASN A 38 4.34 -6.11 -18.42
C ASN A 38 3.36 -6.36 -17.28
N SER A 39 2.12 -6.74 -17.60
CA SER A 39 1.07 -7.01 -16.61
C SER A 39 0.31 -8.30 -16.94
N THR A 40 -0.12 -9.01 -15.90
CA THR A 40 -1.05 -10.14 -16.00
C THR A 40 -2.52 -9.74 -15.84
N THR A 41 -2.78 -8.52 -15.35
CA THR A 41 -4.13 -7.96 -15.10
C THR A 41 -4.06 -6.43 -15.10
N ILE A 42 -4.77 -5.74 -16.01
CA ILE A 42 -4.96 -4.29 -15.96
C ILE A 42 -6.44 -3.97 -15.74
N ASP A 43 -6.71 -3.17 -14.72
CA ASP A 43 -8.04 -2.67 -14.34
C ASP A 43 -8.11 -1.13 -14.39
N ASN A 44 -7.15 -0.48 -15.08
CA ASN A 44 -6.94 0.97 -15.13
C ASN A 44 -6.64 1.62 -13.76
N THR A 45 -6.08 0.86 -12.80
CA THR A 45 -5.77 1.33 -11.44
C THR A 45 -4.30 1.73 -11.23
N HIS A 46 -3.60 2.10 -12.30
CA HIS A 46 -2.24 2.62 -12.22
C HIS A 46 -2.17 4.01 -12.83
N ILE A 47 -1.61 4.95 -12.06
CA ILE A 47 -1.26 6.29 -12.51
C ILE A 47 0.18 6.24 -12.99
N VAL A 48 0.41 6.74 -14.20
CA VAL A 48 1.74 6.92 -14.76
C VAL A 48 2.02 8.41 -14.83
N THR A 49 3.06 8.85 -14.15
CA THR A 49 3.47 10.24 -14.04
C THR A 49 4.78 10.45 -14.79
N LEU A 50 4.83 11.46 -15.65
CA LEU A 50 6.04 11.93 -16.33
C LEU A 50 6.46 13.26 -15.72
N TYR A 51 7.72 13.39 -15.32
CA TYR A 51 8.31 14.67 -14.92
C TYR A 51 9.71 14.85 -15.49
N LEU A 52 10.10 16.10 -15.72
CA LEU A 52 11.44 16.42 -16.21
C LEU A 52 12.43 16.41 -15.06
N ASP A 53 13.60 15.80 -15.26
CA ASP A 53 14.61 15.70 -14.20
C ASP A 53 15.14 17.09 -13.78
N VAL A 54 15.10 18.05 -14.72
CA VAL A 54 15.48 19.45 -14.47
C VAL A 54 14.46 20.20 -13.60
N ASN A 55 13.22 19.73 -13.53
CA ASN A 55 12.17 20.30 -12.69
C ASN A 55 11.10 19.23 -12.33
N PRO A 56 11.35 18.41 -11.30
CA PRO A 56 10.45 17.31 -10.92
C PRO A 56 9.07 17.74 -10.42
N SER A 57 8.86 19.02 -10.10
CA SER A 57 7.53 19.53 -9.70
C SER A 57 6.58 19.71 -10.88
N LEU A 58 7.09 19.75 -12.10
CA LEU A 58 6.28 19.77 -13.31
C LEU A 58 5.99 18.33 -13.69
N THR A 59 4.71 17.94 -13.64
CA THR A 59 4.26 16.56 -13.86
C THR A 59 3.14 16.51 -14.89
N LEU A 60 3.09 15.43 -15.66
CA LEU A 60 1.96 15.04 -16.49
C LEU A 60 1.52 13.64 -16.06
N ASN A 61 0.21 13.41 -15.90
CA ASN A 61 -0.35 12.12 -15.48
C ASN A 61 -1.15 11.49 -16.62
N THR A 62 -1.07 10.17 -16.72
CA THR A 62 -1.92 9.31 -17.55
C THR A 62 -2.24 8.02 -16.77
N THR A 63 -3.01 7.12 -17.35
CA THR A 63 -3.25 5.78 -16.79
C THR A 63 -2.69 4.71 -17.70
N THR A 64 -2.46 3.51 -17.17
CA THR A 64 -2.24 2.34 -18.02
C THR A 64 -3.51 2.03 -18.82
N ILE A 65 -3.33 1.47 -20.02
CA ILE A 65 -4.38 1.12 -20.96
C ILE A 65 -4.28 -0.38 -21.25
N ASP A 66 -5.39 -1.09 -21.11
CA ASP A 66 -5.53 -2.48 -21.52
C ASP A 66 -5.40 -2.60 -23.05
N GLY A 67 -4.29 -3.21 -23.48
CA GLY A 67 -3.96 -3.43 -24.87
C GLY A 67 -4.20 -4.87 -25.32
N SER A 68 -4.98 -5.66 -24.57
CA SER A 68 -5.34 -7.03 -24.92
C SER A 68 -6.03 -7.18 -26.29
N SER A 69 -6.60 -6.10 -26.81
CA SER A 69 -7.19 -6.03 -28.16
C SER A 69 -6.17 -5.78 -29.29
N LEU A 70 -4.92 -5.43 -28.96
CA LEU A 70 -3.84 -5.21 -29.92
C LEU A 70 -3.20 -6.52 -30.37
N THR A 71 -2.46 -6.49 -31.49
CA THR A 71 -1.71 -7.63 -32.01
C THR A 71 -0.23 -7.25 -32.17
N PRO A 72 0.70 -7.74 -31.31
CA PRO A 72 0.46 -8.63 -30.17
C PRO A 72 -0.28 -7.92 -29.01
N PRO A 73 -1.01 -8.68 -28.16
CA PRO A 73 -1.68 -8.10 -26.99
C PRO A 73 -0.62 -7.61 -26.02
N LEU A 74 -0.54 -6.29 -25.84
CA LEU A 74 0.43 -5.64 -24.98
C LEU A 74 -0.19 -4.41 -24.36
N ASP A 75 -0.16 -4.38 -23.04
CA ASP A 75 -0.58 -3.22 -22.27
C ASP A 75 0.44 -2.08 -22.38
N TYR A 76 -0.05 -0.84 -22.26
CA TYR A 76 0.77 0.34 -22.49
C TYR A 76 0.28 1.56 -21.71
N TYR A 77 1.09 2.60 -21.66
CA TYR A 77 0.67 3.94 -21.26
C TYR A 77 1.08 4.94 -22.34
N MET A 78 0.39 6.08 -22.41
CA MET A 78 0.68 7.12 -23.40
C MET A 78 0.41 8.53 -22.85
N PHE A 79 1.38 9.42 -23.06
CA PHE A 79 1.27 10.85 -22.94
C PHE A 79 1.15 11.44 -24.36
N GLY A 80 -0.06 11.84 -24.74
CA GLY A 80 -0.36 12.28 -26.10
C GLY A 80 0.32 13.59 -26.51
N ASP A 81 0.61 14.47 -25.56
CA ASP A 81 1.33 15.72 -25.78
C ASP A 81 2.12 16.12 -24.52
N ILE A 82 3.44 16.26 -24.64
CA ILE A 82 4.34 16.72 -23.57
C ILE A 82 4.81 18.17 -23.75
N THR A 83 4.33 18.86 -24.80
CA THR A 83 4.69 20.26 -25.09
C THR A 83 4.46 21.19 -23.89
N PRO A 84 3.35 21.07 -23.11
CA PRO A 84 3.14 21.92 -21.95
C PRO A 84 4.25 21.76 -20.89
N LEU A 85 4.73 20.53 -20.71
CA LEU A 85 5.77 20.18 -19.75
C LEU A 85 7.13 20.79 -20.17
N LEU A 86 7.50 20.60 -21.43
CA LEU A 86 8.75 21.15 -21.99
C LEU A 86 8.75 22.68 -21.99
N THR A 87 7.62 23.29 -22.36
CA THR A 87 7.47 24.76 -22.40
C THR A 87 7.59 25.36 -21.00
N ALA A 88 6.95 24.75 -20.01
CA ALA A 88 7.03 25.20 -18.62
C ALA A 88 8.43 25.09 -18.02
N ALA A 89 9.24 24.13 -18.50
CA ALA A 89 10.65 23.99 -18.12
C ALA A 89 11.63 24.84 -18.96
N GLY A 90 11.12 25.64 -19.91
CA GLY A 90 11.96 26.48 -20.78
C GLY A 90 12.76 25.71 -21.84
N ILE A 91 12.36 24.47 -22.15
CA ILE A 91 13.04 23.61 -23.12
C ILE A 91 12.52 23.95 -24.53
N GLY A 92 13.30 24.74 -25.26
CA GLY A 92 12.98 25.15 -26.62
C GLY A 92 13.11 24.02 -27.66
N TRP A 93 12.65 24.30 -28.88
CA TRP A 93 12.76 23.36 -30.00
C TRP A 93 14.23 22.98 -30.27
N GLY A 94 14.50 21.71 -30.57
CA GLY A 94 15.86 21.19 -30.78
C GLY A 94 16.70 21.01 -29.51
N GLN A 95 16.18 21.34 -28.33
CA GLN A 95 16.90 21.14 -27.08
C GLN A 95 16.71 19.72 -26.53
N PRO A 96 17.76 19.11 -25.96
CA PRO A 96 17.65 17.81 -25.30
C PRO A 96 16.94 17.94 -23.95
N TYR A 97 16.32 16.85 -23.52
CA TYR A 97 15.71 16.72 -22.19
C TYR A 97 15.89 15.32 -21.62
N ASN A 98 15.95 15.24 -20.29
CA ASN A 98 15.84 13.99 -19.53
C ASN A 98 14.58 14.05 -18.67
N ALA A 99 13.89 12.93 -18.58
CA ALA A 99 12.67 12.79 -17.81
C ALA A 99 12.63 11.46 -17.10
N THR A 100 11.87 11.42 -16.01
CA THR A 100 11.55 10.21 -15.29
C THR A 100 10.07 9.92 -15.44
N ILE A 101 9.77 8.65 -15.73
CA ILE A 101 8.44 8.09 -15.73
C ILE A 101 8.30 7.27 -14.46
N GLU A 102 7.29 7.59 -13.68
CA GLU A 102 6.98 6.95 -12.41
C GLU A 102 5.60 6.32 -12.53
N MET A 103 5.52 5.01 -12.34
CA MET A 103 4.24 4.30 -12.30
C MET A 103 3.91 3.93 -10.86
N ARG A 104 2.71 4.32 -10.41
CA ARG A 104 2.18 4.02 -9.09
C ARG A 104 0.80 3.40 -9.21
N CYS A 105 0.44 2.59 -8.21
CA CYS A 105 -0.96 2.25 -8.00
C CYS A 105 -1.78 3.51 -7.68
N GLY A 106 -2.97 3.61 -8.26
CA GLY A 106 -3.87 4.74 -8.06
C GLY A 106 -5.18 4.64 -8.84
N TYR A 107 -6.26 5.23 -8.31
CA TYR A 107 -7.53 5.28 -9.03
C TYR A 107 -7.65 6.55 -9.87
N GLY A 108 -8.06 6.40 -11.14
CA GLY A 108 -8.22 7.52 -12.05
C GLY A 108 -6.89 8.22 -12.34
N SER A 109 -6.91 9.54 -12.58
CA SER A 109 -5.71 10.26 -13.02
C SER A 109 -4.88 10.91 -11.90
N ASN A 110 -5.37 10.96 -10.65
CA ASN A 110 -4.78 11.83 -9.60
C ASN A 110 -4.83 11.29 -8.15
N GLN A 111 -5.19 10.03 -7.89
CA GLN A 111 -5.22 9.47 -6.53
C GLN A 111 -4.27 8.28 -6.38
N TYR A 112 -3.12 8.48 -5.72
CA TYR A 112 -2.12 7.42 -5.51
C TYR A 112 -2.45 6.52 -4.31
N ARG A 113 -2.15 5.22 -4.41
CA ARG A 113 -2.22 4.21 -3.33
C ARG A 113 -0.90 4.01 -2.57
N ASN A 114 0.09 4.86 -2.86
CA ASN A 114 1.42 4.91 -2.22
C ASN A 114 2.14 3.56 -2.07
N THR A 115 2.21 2.83 -3.19
CA THR A 115 3.14 1.71 -3.37
C THR A 115 4.53 2.24 -3.72
N THR A 116 5.56 1.38 -3.63
CA THR A 116 6.86 1.65 -4.26
C THR A 116 6.62 1.95 -5.75
N PRO A 117 7.15 3.05 -6.29
CA PRO A 117 6.98 3.33 -7.70
C PRO A 117 7.92 2.48 -8.56
N THR A 118 7.42 1.95 -9.68
CA THR A 118 8.31 1.52 -10.77
C THR A 118 8.76 2.77 -11.53
N THR A 119 10.06 3.02 -11.58
CA THR A 119 10.63 4.17 -12.30
C THR A 119 11.37 3.76 -13.56
N ALA A 120 11.21 4.52 -14.64
CA ALA A 120 12.02 4.43 -15.84
C ALA A 120 12.54 5.81 -16.24
N HIS A 121 13.78 5.88 -16.71
CA HIS A 121 14.37 7.11 -17.23
C HIS A 121 14.29 7.15 -18.75
N VAL A 122 13.96 8.32 -19.28
CA VAL A 122 13.91 8.58 -20.72
C VAL A 122 14.67 9.85 -21.05
N SER A 123 15.20 9.89 -22.26
CA SER A 123 15.90 11.04 -22.82
C SER A 123 15.38 11.30 -24.24
N GLY A 124 15.26 12.56 -24.62
CA GLY A 124 14.74 12.94 -25.92
C GLY A 124 15.23 14.30 -26.37
N VAL A 125 14.81 14.69 -27.58
CA VAL A 125 15.02 16.05 -28.12
C VAL A 125 13.66 16.64 -28.44
N ASN A 126 13.45 17.92 -28.16
CA ASN A 126 12.23 18.65 -28.50
C ASN A 126 12.11 18.92 -30.01
N GLU A 127 12.06 17.84 -30.79
CA GLU A 127 11.86 17.79 -32.24
C GLU A 127 10.81 16.72 -32.61
N GLY A 128 10.16 16.11 -31.61
CA GLY A 128 9.29 14.96 -31.80
C GLY A 128 10.04 13.61 -31.90
N ASN A 129 11.30 13.55 -31.49
CA ASN A 129 12.03 12.29 -31.35
C ASN A 129 12.21 11.99 -29.85
N THR A 130 11.39 11.08 -29.33
CA THR A 130 11.52 10.59 -27.95
C THR A 130 12.01 9.15 -27.94
N TYR A 131 12.96 8.84 -27.06
CA TYR A 131 13.34 7.45 -26.79
C TYR A 131 12.27 6.80 -25.92
N PHE A 132 11.72 5.68 -26.39
CA PHE A 132 10.75 4.91 -25.62
C PHE A 132 11.48 4.05 -24.58
N PRO A 133 11.07 4.08 -23.30
CA PRO A 133 11.64 3.21 -22.30
C PRO A 133 11.34 1.74 -22.65
N SER A 134 12.23 0.85 -22.23
CA SER A 134 11.96 -0.59 -22.29
C SER A 134 10.71 -0.95 -21.48
N LEU A 135 10.20 -2.17 -21.72
CA LEU A 135 9.09 -2.78 -20.98
C LEU A 135 9.20 -2.49 -19.46
N MET A 136 8.25 -1.72 -18.93
CA MET A 136 8.13 -1.46 -17.50
C MET A 136 7.37 -2.62 -16.86
N GLU A 137 7.96 -3.24 -15.85
CA GLU A 137 7.23 -4.24 -15.06
C GLU A 137 6.20 -3.55 -14.17
N LEU A 138 4.96 -4.01 -14.26
CA LEU A 138 3.89 -3.54 -13.40
C LEU A 138 4.08 -4.15 -12.01
N GLU A 139 4.40 -3.31 -11.02
CA GLU A 139 4.18 -3.72 -9.64
C GLU A 139 2.67 -3.91 -9.47
N GLN A 140 2.26 -5.16 -9.21
CA GLN A 140 0.87 -5.50 -8.97
C GLN A 140 0.37 -4.67 -7.79
N CYS A 141 -0.72 -3.92 -7.99
CA CYS A 141 -1.36 -3.30 -6.84
C CYS A 141 -1.73 -4.39 -5.86
N ALA A 142 -1.21 -4.31 -4.64
CA ALA A 142 -1.65 -5.19 -3.57
C ALA A 142 -3.17 -5.17 -3.57
N ALA A 143 -3.78 -6.33 -3.77
CA ALA A 143 -5.23 -6.44 -3.92
C ALA A 143 -5.85 -5.77 -2.70
N GLY A 144 -6.60 -4.69 -2.93
CA GLY A 144 -7.31 -4.01 -1.87
C GLY A 144 -8.28 -5.00 -1.24
N GLU A 145 -8.26 -5.12 0.08
CA GLU A 145 -9.23 -5.88 0.84
C GLU A 145 -10.17 -4.90 1.54
N THR A 146 -11.39 -5.35 1.84
CA THR A 146 -12.28 -4.67 2.79
C THR A 146 -12.31 -5.47 4.08
N PHE A 147 -12.12 -4.79 5.20
CA PHE A 147 -12.24 -5.37 6.53
C PHE A 147 -13.52 -4.85 7.19
N SER A 148 -14.27 -5.75 7.83
CA SER A 148 -15.50 -5.44 8.53
C SER A 148 -15.52 -6.08 9.93
N LYS A 149 -15.95 -5.34 10.94
CA LYS A 149 -16.02 -5.78 12.33
C LYS A 149 -17.18 -5.11 13.07
N PRO A 150 -18.00 -5.84 13.84
CA PRO A 150 -18.98 -5.20 14.72
C PRO A 150 -18.27 -4.45 15.85
N LEU A 151 -18.73 -3.23 16.13
CA LEU A 151 -18.40 -2.46 17.33
C LEU A 151 -19.64 -2.43 18.22
N CYS A 152 -19.44 -2.63 19.53
CA CYS A 152 -20.50 -2.47 20.52
C CYS A 152 -20.60 -1.02 20.95
N GLU A 153 -21.80 -0.56 21.34
CA GLU A 153 -21.96 0.68 22.09
C GLU A 153 -21.02 0.70 23.31
N GLY A 154 -20.35 1.82 23.53
CA GLY A 154 -19.29 1.96 24.53
C GLY A 154 -17.90 1.74 23.95
N TRP A 155 -16.95 1.32 24.79
CA TRP A 155 -15.55 1.20 24.40
C TRP A 155 -15.27 -0.07 23.60
N ASN A 156 -14.46 0.08 22.55
CA ASN A 156 -13.96 -1.00 21.71
C ASN A 156 -12.44 -0.85 21.57
N LEU A 157 -11.67 -1.90 21.84
CA LEU A 157 -10.22 -1.93 21.59
C LEU A 157 -9.95 -2.59 20.24
N ILE A 158 -9.67 -1.78 19.23
CA ILE A 158 -9.51 -2.21 17.83
C ILE A 158 -8.08 -1.98 17.33
N SER A 159 -7.79 -2.55 16.17
CA SER A 159 -6.57 -2.28 15.41
C SER A 159 -6.86 -2.29 13.92
N LEU A 160 -5.90 -1.85 13.12
CA LEU A 160 -6.01 -1.84 11.67
C LEU A 160 -5.31 -3.06 11.05
N PRO A 161 -6.03 -4.11 10.64
CA PRO A 161 -5.44 -5.26 9.95
C PRO A 161 -5.13 -4.96 8.47
N LEU A 162 -5.66 -3.85 7.95
CA LEU A 162 -5.32 -3.30 6.64
C LEU A 162 -4.63 -1.95 6.80
N VAL A 163 -3.68 -1.63 5.92
CA VAL A 163 -3.10 -0.30 5.76
C VAL A 163 -4.07 0.55 4.94
N PRO A 164 -4.76 1.55 5.54
CA PRO A 164 -5.68 2.41 4.81
C PRO A 164 -4.90 3.42 3.94
N GLU A 165 -5.49 3.85 2.82
CA GLU A 165 -4.93 4.92 1.98
C GLU A 165 -4.88 6.26 2.74
N ASN A 166 -5.95 6.55 3.48
CA ASN A 166 -6.05 7.72 4.36
C ASN A 166 -6.18 7.22 5.79
N ASN A 167 -5.10 7.37 6.55
CA ASN A 167 -4.99 6.93 7.93
C ASN A 167 -5.56 7.93 8.94
N SER A 168 -6.21 9.03 8.52
CA SER A 168 -6.93 9.88 9.47
C SER A 168 -8.06 9.09 10.16
N ALA A 169 -8.25 9.33 11.46
CA ALA A 169 -9.29 8.63 12.22
C ALA A 169 -10.69 8.84 11.59
N GLY A 170 -10.97 10.05 11.10
CA GLY A 170 -12.23 10.35 10.42
C GLY A 170 -12.45 9.59 9.11
N ALA A 171 -11.40 9.28 8.35
CA ALA A 171 -11.53 8.47 7.14
C ALA A 171 -11.74 6.98 7.47
N VAL A 172 -10.92 6.46 8.39
CA VAL A 172 -10.94 5.05 8.83
C VAL A 172 -12.24 4.69 9.55
N LEU A 173 -12.84 5.64 10.28
CA LEU A 173 -14.06 5.47 11.06
C LEU A 173 -15.27 6.17 10.43
N SER A 174 -15.24 6.48 9.13
CA SER A 174 -16.28 7.28 8.46
C SER A 174 -17.71 6.72 8.56
N GLY A 175 -17.87 5.40 8.72
CA GLY A 175 -19.16 4.73 8.94
C GLY A 175 -19.52 4.48 10.41
N VAL A 176 -18.68 4.89 11.36
CA VAL A 176 -18.83 4.65 12.79
C VAL A 176 -19.30 5.92 13.48
N SER A 177 -20.39 5.83 14.22
CA SER A 177 -20.78 6.90 15.14
C SER A 177 -19.94 6.78 16.41
N CYS A 178 -18.85 7.54 16.49
CA CYS A 178 -17.97 7.60 17.66
C CYS A 178 -17.73 9.05 18.10
N ASP A 179 -17.49 9.25 19.40
CA ASP A 179 -17.21 10.56 20.00
C ASP A 179 -15.81 10.65 20.62
N ALA A 180 -15.08 9.54 20.70
CA ALA A 180 -13.70 9.51 21.20
C ALA A 180 -12.86 8.40 20.56
N VAL A 181 -11.60 8.74 20.25
CA VAL A 181 -10.57 7.82 19.77
C VAL A 181 -9.26 8.09 20.53
N TYR A 182 -8.74 7.08 21.20
CA TYR A 182 -7.53 7.18 22.02
C TYR A 182 -6.52 6.10 21.68
N ARG A 183 -5.23 6.45 21.77
CA ARG A 183 -4.11 5.49 21.83
C ARG A 183 -3.40 5.61 23.18
N TYR A 184 -2.66 4.59 23.57
CA TYR A 184 -1.78 4.66 24.75
C TYR A 184 -0.34 4.94 24.33
N ASN A 185 0.25 6.02 24.85
CA ASN A 185 1.65 6.32 24.69
C ASN A 185 2.45 5.61 25.80
N ALA A 186 3.24 4.60 25.42
CA ALA A 186 3.98 3.78 26.35
C ALA A 186 5.12 4.53 27.06
N THR A 187 5.71 5.53 26.41
CA THR A 187 6.77 6.37 26.97
C THR A 187 6.24 7.33 28.04
N SER A 188 5.17 8.08 27.71
CA SER A 188 4.55 9.03 28.65
C SER A 188 3.62 8.36 29.66
N LYS A 189 3.23 7.10 29.40
CA LYS A 189 2.29 6.28 30.19
C LYS A 189 0.89 6.87 30.28
N GLN A 190 0.45 7.57 29.23
CA GLN A 190 -0.84 8.27 29.18
C GLN A 190 -1.64 7.91 27.93
N PHE A 191 -2.96 8.09 28.01
CA PHE A 191 -3.82 8.07 26.84
C PHE A 191 -3.78 9.42 26.13
N GLU A 192 -3.71 9.37 24.80
CA GLU A 192 -3.67 10.53 23.92
C GLU A 192 -4.77 10.40 22.86
N VAL A 193 -5.40 11.52 22.52
CA VAL A 193 -6.34 11.56 21.41
C VAL A 193 -5.59 11.15 20.13
N ALA A 194 -6.22 10.31 19.31
CA ALA A 194 -5.64 9.84 18.07
C ALA A 194 -6.42 10.37 16.87
N ASP A 195 -5.88 11.40 16.22
CA ASP A 195 -6.39 11.93 14.95
C ASP A 195 -5.95 11.09 13.74
N VAL A 196 -4.99 10.20 13.94
CA VAL A 196 -4.40 9.29 12.95
C VAL A 196 -4.36 7.88 13.51
N MET A 197 -4.75 6.91 12.69
CA MET A 197 -4.79 5.49 12.99
C MET A 197 -3.89 4.71 12.03
N ASN A 198 -2.74 4.26 12.53
CA ASN A 198 -1.78 3.41 11.82
C ASN A 198 -1.91 1.94 12.23
N PRO A 199 -1.66 1.00 11.30
CA PRO A 199 -1.42 -0.42 11.62
C PRO A 199 -0.31 -0.62 12.66
N GLY A 200 -0.32 -1.76 13.34
CA GLY A 200 0.61 -2.08 14.43
C GLY A 200 0.30 -1.37 15.77
N THR A 201 -0.59 -0.39 15.78
CA THR A 201 -1.06 0.32 17.00
C THR A 201 -2.50 -0.09 17.34
N GLY A 202 -2.79 -0.24 18.64
CA GLY A 202 -4.16 -0.43 19.12
C GLY A 202 -4.83 0.91 19.41
N TYR A 203 -6.16 0.95 19.31
CA TYR A 203 -6.96 2.15 19.56
C TYR A 203 -8.21 1.81 20.37
N PHE A 204 -8.49 2.61 21.40
CA PHE A 204 -9.81 2.64 22.01
C PHE A 204 -10.71 3.58 21.24
N VAL A 205 -11.81 3.05 20.71
CA VAL A 205 -12.88 3.82 20.08
C VAL A 205 -14.13 3.71 20.95
N HIS A 206 -14.70 4.84 21.34
CA HIS A 206 -16.00 4.89 22.00
C HIS A 206 -17.09 5.07 20.94
N ALA A 207 -17.84 3.99 20.67
CA ALA A 207 -18.97 4.03 19.76
C ALA A 207 -20.23 4.44 20.53
N THR A 208 -21.02 5.34 19.97
CA THR A 208 -22.25 5.86 20.61
C THR A 208 -23.48 4.99 20.33
N ALA A 209 -23.34 3.96 19.50
CA ALA A 209 -24.32 2.91 19.25
C ALA A 209 -23.62 1.67 18.70
N ASP A 210 -24.26 0.50 18.82
CA ASP A 210 -23.83 -0.71 18.10
C ASP A 210 -23.78 -0.43 16.58
N CYS A 211 -22.68 -0.78 15.92
CA CYS A 211 -22.53 -0.58 14.48
C CYS A 211 -21.60 -1.60 13.84
N THR A 212 -21.57 -1.62 12.51
CA THR A 212 -20.56 -2.35 11.75
C THR A 212 -19.50 -1.36 11.28
N TRP A 213 -18.28 -1.50 11.77
CA TRP A 213 -17.13 -0.75 11.27
C TRP A 213 -16.56 -1.44 10.05
N GLU A 214 -16.41 -0.70 8.95
CA GLU A 214 -15.87 -1.19 7.69
C GLU A 214 -14.90 -0.17 7.08
N TYR A 215 -13.78 -0.64 6.54
CA TYR A 215 -12.87 0.17 5.74
C TYR A 215 -12.04 -0.70 4.78
N SER A 216 -11.45 -0.09 3.76
CA SER A 216 -10.61 -0.78 2.78
C SER A 216 -9.14 -0.37 2.88
N GLY A 217 -8.26 -1.27 2.46
CA GLY A 217 -6.82 -1.04 2.47
C GLY A 217 -6.04 -2.24 1.94
N THR A 218 -4.72 -2.18 2.04
CA THR A 218 -3.86 -3.33 1.70
C THR A 218 -3.58 -4.17 2.95
N PRO A 219 -3.46 -5.51 2.85
CA PRO A 219 -3.18 -6.37 4.00
C PRO A 219 -1.92 -5.94 4.80
N TYR A 220 -2.07 -5.74 6.12
CA TYR A 220 -0.93 -5.55 7.03
C TYR A 220 -0.46 -6.92 7.56
N THR A 221 0.45 -7.57 6.85
CA THR A 221 0.83 -8.97 7.06
C THR A 221 2.13 -9.19 7.83
N SER A 222 2.91 -8.15 8.11
CA SER A 222 4.11 -8.27 8.94
C SER A 222 4.30 -7.07 9.84
N MET A 223 4.91 -7.30 11.00
CA MET A 223 5.24 -6.25 11.95
C MET A 223 6.63 -6.44 12.53
N SER A 224 7.25 -5.32 12.90
CA SER A 224 8.45 -5.27 13.73
C SER A 224 8.34 -4.00 14.58
N ILE A 225 7.79 -4.13 15.78
CA ILE A 225 7.47 -2.99 16.65
C ILE A 225 8.29 -3.05 17.93
N SER A 226 8.82 -1.91 18.36
CA SER A 226 9.47 -1.78 19.66
C SER A 226 8.41 -1.63 20.76
N LEU A 227 8.55 -2.43 21.80
CA LEU A 227 7.78 -2.36 23.03
C LEU A 227 8.66 -1.72 24.11
N GLU A 228 8.11 -0.72 24.79
CA GLU A 228 8.71 -0.08 25.96
C GLU A 228 8.56 -0.97 27.19
N HIS A 229 9.43 -0.80 28.19
CA HIS A 229 9.21 -1.43 29.49
C HIS A 229 7.89 -0.95 30.12
N GLY A 230 6.98 -1.88 30.42
CA GLY A 230 5.64 -1.60 30.93
C GLY A 230 4.55 -1.88 29.90
N LEU A 231 3.47 -1.10 29.93
CA LEU A 231 2.31 -1.31 29.05
C LEU A 231 2.55 -0.76 27.66
N ASN A 232 2.19 -1.53 26.65
CA ASN A 232 2.22 -1.15 25.24
C ASN A 232 0.86 -1.47 24.62
N MET A 233 0.27 -0.53 23.89
CA MET A 233 -0.99 -0.76 23.17
C MET A 233 -0.70 -1.09 21.70
N VAL A 234 -0.87 -2.35 21.35
CA VAL A 234 -0.44 -2.94 20.08
C VAL A 234 -1.66 -3.32 19.25
N GLY A 235 -1.55 -3.11 17.94
CA GLY A 235 -2.52 -3.58 16.95
C GLY A 235 -2.01 -4.82 16.23
N TRP A 236 -2.92 -5.74 15.86
CA TRP A 236 -2.54 -7.00 15.23
C TRP A 236 -2.60 -7.02 13.69
N LEU A 237 -1.97 -8.04 13.11
CA LEU A 237 -1.86 -8.31 11.66
C LEU A 237 -3.20 -8.70 11.01
N ASN A 238 -3.18 -8.83 9.68
CA ASN A 238 -4.28 -9.29 8.83
C ASN A 238 -4.60 -10.79 8.93
N CYS A 239 -4.24 -11.45 10.03
CA CYS A 239 -4.51 -12.87 10.30
C CYS A 239 -4.75 -13.06 11.80
N SER A 240 -5.26 -14.24 12.18
CA SER A 240 -5.38 -14.65 13.59
C SER A 240 -4.42 -15.80 13.88
N MET A 241 -3.86 -15.84 15.08
CA MET A 241 -2.89 -16.85 15.50
C MET A 241 -3.15 -17.30 16.94
N ASP A 242 -2.63 -18.48 17.29
CA ASP A 242 -2.49 -18.84 18.71
C ASP A 242 -1.50 -17.87 19.38
N ILE A 243 -1.82 -17.46 20.60
CA ILE A 243 -1.04 -16.46 21.34
C ILE A 243 0.39 -16.93 21.64
N SER A 244 0.63 -18.24 21.77
CA SER A 244 2.00 -18.74 21.99
C SER A 244 2.88 -18.57 20.76
N ASP A 245 2.29 -18.71 19.57
CA ASP A 245 2.99 -18.54 18.30
C ASP A 245 3.20 -17.05 18.02
N ALA A 246 2.11 -16.27 18.13
CA ALA A 246 2.08 -14.82 17.91
C ALA A 246 3.08 -14.02 18.74
N LEU A 247 3.44 -14.50 19.94
CA LEU A 247 4.33 -13.80 20.86
C LEU A 247 5.66 -14.52 21.05
N SER A 248 5.98 -15.47 20.15
CA SER A 248 7.20 -16.27 20.21
C SER A 248 8.47 -15.42 20.21
N SER A 249 8.50 -14.34 19.41
CA SER A 249 9.63 -13.41 19.33
C SER A 249 9.91 -12.64 20.63
N ILE A 250 8.91 -12.52 21.52
CA ILE A 250 9.05 -11.90 22.85
C ILE A 250 8.85 -12.89 24.00
N SER A 251 8.99 -14.20 23.75
CA SER A 251 8.81 -15.23 24.76
C SER A 251 9.64 -14.96 26.02
N GLY A 252 8.99 -15.06 27.18
CA GLY A 252 9.62 -14.78 28.49
C GLY A 252 9.81 -13.30 28.83
N ARG A 253 9.60 -12.37 27.88
CA ARG A 253 9.84 -10.92 28.04
C ARG A 253 8.60 -10.10 28.33
N TYR A 254 7.45 -10.72 28.59
CA TYR A 254 6.22 -10.05 29.02
C TYR A 254 5.59 -10.71 30.25
N HIS A 255 4.79 -9.95 31.00
CA HIS A 255 4.04 -10.43 32.16
C HIS A 255 2.69 -11.03 31.77
N TYR A 256 1.92 -10.30 30.98
CA TYR A 256 0.59 -10.69 30.52
C TYR A 256 0.20 -9.90 29.27
N VAL A 257 -0.84 -10.36 28.61
CA VAL A 257 -1.54 -9.67 27.52
C VAL A 257 -2.98 -9.45 27.94
N ALA A 258 -3.52 -8.27 27.67
CA ALA A 258 -4.92 -7.98 27.91
C ALA A 258 -5.62 -7.57 26.62
N ARG A 259 -6.88 -7.98 26.46
CA ARG A 259 -7.77 -7.51 25.40
C ARG A 259 -9.04 -6.94 26.01
N TRP A 260 -9.73 -6.07 25.30
CA TRP A 260 -11.01 -5.54 25.74
C TRP A 260 -12.17 -6.40 25.23
N ASN A 261 -13.00 -6.88 26.14
CA ASN A 261 -14.29 -7.46 25.80
C ASN A 261 -15.30 -6.32 25.69
N ALA A 262 -15.61 -5.89 24.46
CA ALA A 262 -16.53 -4.78 24.19
C ALA A 262 -17.98 -5.09 24.61
N THR A 263 -18.41 -6.35 24.57
CA THR A 263 -19.77 -6.71 25.03
C THR A 263 -19.89 -6.64 26.54
N ALA A 264 -18.86 -7.09 27.27
CA ALA A 264 -18.84 -7.10 28.72
C ALA A 264 -18.24 -5.84 29.36
N GLN A 265 -17.72 -4.91 28.54
CA GLN A 265 -17.01 -3.68 28.94
C GLN A 265 -15.96 -3.91 30.04
N ARG A 266 -15.11 -4.93 29.84
CA ARG A 266 -14.02 -5.26 30.77
C ARG A 266 -12.82 -5.87 30.07
N PHE A 267 -11.66 -5.80 30.73
CA PHE A 267 -10.47 -6.50 30.28
C PHE A 267 -10.59 -8.01 30.52
N GLU A 268 -10.08 -8.74 29.54
CA GLU A 268 -9.75 -10.17 29.61
C GLU A 268 -8.23 -10.30 29.57
N VAL A 269 -7.67 -11.28 30.27
CA VAL A 269 -6.22 -11.42 30.47
C VAL A 269 -5.73 -12.81 30.06
N TYR A 270 -4.59 -12.82 29.40
CA TYR A 270 -3.74 -13.98 29.19
C TYR A 270 -2.43 -13.79 29.94
N ASN A 271 -2.04 -14.78 30.75
CA ASN A 271 -0.76 -14.82 31.44
C ASN A 271 -0.05 -16.15 31.12
N PRO A 272 1.11 -16.12 30.44
CA PRO A 272 1.82 -17.34 30.01
C PRO A 272 2.38 -18.17 31.19
N ARG A 273 2.42 -17.59 32.40
CA ARG A 273 2.84 -18.28 33.64
C ARG A 273 1.67 -18.79 34.47
N ALA A 274 0.44 -18.41 34.14
CA ALA A 274 -0.75 -18.91 34.83
C ALA A 274 -1.16 -20.27 34.25
N PRO A 275 -1.73 -21.18 35.06
CA PRO A 275 -2.39 -22.37 34.54
C PRO A 275 -3.44 -22.00 33.48
N ALA A 276 -3.51 -22.78 32.40
CA ALA A 276 -4.32 -22.44 31.21
C ALA A 276 -5.80 -22.14 31.51
N VAL A 277 -6.37 -22.76 32.54
CA VAL A 277 -7.77 -22.53 32.99
C VAL A 277 -8.04 -21.10 33.46
N PHE A 278 -7.01 -20.33 33.79
CA PHE A 278 -7.13 -18.93 34.22
C PHE A 278 -6.96 -17.92 33.09
N ASN A 279 -6.64 -18.37 31.88
CA ASN A 279 -6.53 -17.49 30.73
C ASN A 279 -7.92 -17.30 30.09
N ASP A 280 -8.34 -16.05 29.96
CA ASP A 280 -9.63 -15.70 29.35
C ASP A 280 -9.64 -15.95 27.83
N PHE A 281 -8.47 -16.01 27.21
CA PHE A 281 -8.29 -16.21 25.78
C PHE A 281 -6.93 -16.82 25.44
N THR A 282 -6.83 -17.45 24.28
CA THR A 282 -5.59 -18.06 23.77
C THR A 282 -5.25 -17.67 22.33
N THR A 283 -5.98 -16.70 21.75
CA THR A 283 -5.76 -16.24 20.37
C THR A 283 -5.49 -14.74 20.33
N ILE A 284 -4.64 -14.36 19.38
CA ILE A 284 -4.53 -12.99 18.93
C ILE A 284 -5.29 -12.89 17.60
N ASP A 285 -6.37 -12.11 17.57
CA ASP A 285 -7.32 -12.06 16.46
C ASP A 285 -7.09 -10.80 15.62
N ARG A 286 -7.29 -10.96 14.31
CA ARG A 286 -7.35 -9.87 13.33
C ARG A 286 -8.28 -8.73 13.79
N GLY A 287 -7.80 -7.49 13.66
CA GLY A 287 -8.56 -6.27 13.93
C GLY A 287 -8.92 -6.03 15.40
N ARG A 288 -8.20 -6.65 16.34
CA ARG A 288 -8.25 -6.35 17.77
C ARG A 288 -6.99 -5.62 18.21
N GLY A 289 -7.16 -4.66 19.11
CA GLY A 289 -6.04 -4.09 19.86
C GLY A 289 -5.79 -4.90 21.14
N TYR A 290 -4.55 -4.84 21.60
CA TYR A 290 -4.06 -5.55 22.79
C TYR A 290 -3.20 -4.64 23.64
N PHE A 291 -3.20 -4.87 24.95
CA PHE A 291 -2.14 -4.39 25.81
C PHE A 291 -1.15 -5.51 26.06
N ILE A 292 0.14 -5.24 25.86
CA ILE A 292 1.23 -6.14 26.23
C ILE A 292 2.01 -5.47 27.36
N SER A 293 2.10 -6.14 28.51
CA SER A 293 2.93 -5.71 29.63
C SER A 293 4.34 -6.29 29.47
N ALA A 294 5.23 -5.57 28.81
CA ALA A 294 6.62 -5.97 28.60
C ALA A 294 7.45 -5.77 29.88
N ARG A 295 8.39 -6.70 30.13
CA ARG A 295 9.30 -6.69 31.30
C ARG A 295 10.54 -5.85 31.08
N GLU A 296 10.84 -5.56 29.84
CA GLU A 296 11.99 -4.83 29.36
C GLU A 296 11.68 -4.36 27.94
N GLU A 297 12.48 -3.43 27.43
CA GLU A 297 12.41 -3.05 26.03
C GLU A 297 12.68 -4.27 25.15
N CYS A 298 11.79 -4.51 24.18
CA CYS A 298 11.91 -5.65 23.28
C CYS A 298 11.23 -5.37 21.94
N THR A 299 11.62 -6.09 20.91
CA THR A 299 10.95 -6.01 19.60
C THR A 299 10.01 -7.20 19.43
N LEU A 300 8.73 -6.90 19.18
CA LEU A 300 7.75 -7.87 18.71
C LEU A 300 7.81 -7.91 17.18
N SER A 301 8.22 -9.05 16.66
CA SER A 301 8.27 -9.33 15.21
C SER A 301 7.40 -10.53 14.91
N GLU A 302 6.53 -10.41 13.91
CA GLU A 302 5.64 -11.49 13.49
C GLU A 302 5.18 -11.25 12.04
N SER A 303 4.80 -12.33 11.35
CA SER A 303 4.18 -12.27 10.02
C SER A 303 3.09 -13.32 9.84
N CYS A 304 2.03 -12.93 9.13
CA CYS A 304 1.20 -13.87 8.41
C CYS A 304 2.02 -14.46 7.23
#